data_AF-A0A0R2TFS1-F1
#
_entry.id   AF-A0A0R2TFS1-F1
#
_cell.length_a   1.000
_cell.length_b   1.000
_cell.length_c   1.000
_cell.angle_alpha   90.00
_cell.angle_beta   90.00
_cell.angle_gamma   90.00
#
_symmetry.space_group_name_H-M   'P 1'
#
loop_
_entity.id
_entity.type
_entity.pdbx_description
1 polymer ?
#
loop_
_entity_poly.entity_id
_entity_poly.type
_entity_poly.pdbx_seq_one_letter_code
_entity_poly.pdbx_strand_id
1 'polypeptide(L)'
;MKKTQIIFDVELDKNKIPEKISWSASDGGIKAKESKAAFISVWDDKVQETLKIDLWTKDMPLDQMNVFFHQTLVSMSDTFLRSTQN
;
A
#
# COMPACT_ATOMS: atom_id res chain seq x y z
N MET A 1 14.98 -19.14 11.60
CA MET A 1 14.02 -18.47 10.71
C MET A 1 14.40 -17.00 10.58
N LYS A 2 14.35 -16.44 9.37
CA LYS A 2 14.61 -15.02 9.12
C LYS A 2 13.32 -14.23 9.36
N LYS A 3 13.39 -13.19 10.17
CA LYS A 3 12.30 -12.22 10.36
C LYS A 3 12.67 -10.94 9.63
N THR A 4 11.72 -10.39 8.89
CA THR A 4 11.85 -9.09 8.21
C THR A 4 10.65 -8.24 8.56
N GLN A 5 10.79 -6.92 8.44
CA GLN A 5 9.72 -5.97 8.74
C GLN A 5 9.48 -5.06 7.53
N ILE A 6 8.20 -4.78 7.30
CA ILE A 6 7.73 -3.69 6.46
C ILE A 6 7.07 -2.70 7.41
N ILE A 7 7.51 -1.45 7.39
CA ILE A 7 7.05 -0.39 8.30
C ILE A 7 6.51 0.74 7.44
N PHE A 8 5.31 1.22 7.77
CA PHE A 8 4.72 2.41 7.18
C PHE A 8 4.57 3.46 8.29
N ASP A 9 5.26 4.58 8.13
CA ASP A 9 5.14 5.74 9.01
C ASP A 9 4.22 6.76 8.35
N VAL A 10 3.13 7.10 9.04
CA VAL A 10 2.09 8.00 8.54
C VAL A 10 1.97 9.20 9.49
N GLU A 11 2.31 10.38 9.00
CA GLU A 11 2.10 11.64 9.71
C GLU A 11 0.72 12.19 9.35
N LEU A 12 -0.09 12.49 10.36
CA LEU A 12 -1.46 13.00 10.19
C LEU A 12 -1.55 14.47 10.61
N ASP A 13 -2.42 15.22 9.95
CA ASP A 13 -2.81 16.56 10.39
C ASP A 13 -3.78 16.52 11.58
N LYS A 14 -4.17 17.70 12.06
CA LYS A 14 -5.14 17.88 13.16
C LYS A 14 -6.52 17.26 12.89
N ASN A 15 -6.88 17.02 11.63
CA ASN A 15 -8.12 16.41 11.20
C ASN A 15 -7.95 14.91 10.89
N LYS A 16 -6.79 14.33 11.21
CA LYS A 16 -6.42 12.93 10.94
C LYS A 16 -6.28 12.61 9.45
N ILE A 17 -5.97 13.60 8.62
CA ILE A 17 -5.69 13.41 7.19
C ILE A 17 -4.17 13.17 7.02
N PRO A 18 -3.74 12.15 6.25
CA PRO A 18 -2.32 11.95 5.99
C PRO A 18 -1.67 13.13 5.26
N GLU A 19 -0.58 13.65 5.83
CA GLU A 19 0.28 14.68 5.25
C GLU A 19 1.54 14.07 4.65
N LYS A 20 2.13 13.08 5.33
CA LYS A 20 3.31 12.34 4.83
C LYS A 20 3.16 10.86 5.08
N ILE A 21 3.62 10.08 4.11
CA ILE A 21 3.75 8.63 4.21
C ILE A 21 5.19 8.30 3.85
N SER A 22 5.86 7.51 4.69
CA SER A 22 7.12 6.89 4.34
C SER A 22 7.07 5.40 4.67
N TRP A 23 7.88 4.60 3.97
CA TRP A 23 7.93 3.18 4.22
C TRP A 23 9.33 2.61 4.13
N SER A 24 9.54 1.54 4.88
CA SER A 24 10.78 0.79 4.92
C SER A 24 10.50 -0.70 4.76
N ALA A 25 11.35 -1.39 4.02
CA ALA A 25 11.33 -2.85 3.90
C ALA A 25 12.76 -3.37 4.02
N SER A 26 13.09 -3.94 5.18
CA SER A 26 14.47 -4.29 5.54
C SER A 26 15.11 -5.29 4.57
N ASP A 27 14.32 -6.23 4.04
CA ASP A 27 14.83 -7.24 3.11
C ASP A 27 14.88 -6.75 1.65
N GLY A 28 14.09 -5.73 1.32
CA GLY A 28 14.10 -5.11 -0.01
C GLY A 28 15.14 -4.00 -0.16
N GLY A 29 15.91 -3.70 0.89
CA GLY A 29 16.87 -2.58 0.90
C GLY A 29 16.21 -1.20 0.86
N ILE A 30 14.92 -1.10 1.20
CA ILE A 30 14.16 0.16 1.17
C ILE A 30 14.15 0.76 2.57
N LYS A 31 14.59 2.01 2.69
CA LYS A 31 14.69 2.72 3.97
C LYS A 31 14.05 4.10 3.86
N ALA A 32 13.02 4.34 4.67
CA ALA A 32 12.30 5.61 4.83
C ALA A 32 11.95 6.29 3.48
N LYS A 33 11.50 5.49 2.50
CA LYS A 33 11.16 6.01 1.18
C LYS A 33 9.82 6.71 1.26
N GLU A 34 9.78 7.97 0.84
CA GLU A 34 8.54 8.74 0.79
C GLU A 34 7.57 8.15 -0.25
N SER A 35 6.27 8.23 0.05
CA SER A 35 5.19 7.89 -0.85
C SER A 35 4.03 8.89 -0.69
N LYS A 36 3.23 8.99 -1.75
CA LYS A 36 1.97 9.75 -1.75
C LYS A 36 0.75 8.87 -1.50
N ALA A 37 0.86 7.56 -1.67
CA ALA A 37 -0.21 6.60 -1.42
C ALA A 37 0.29 5.21 -1.07
N ALA A 38 -0.56 4.43 -0.41
CA ALA A 38 -0.36 3.01 -0.17
C ALA A 38 -1.71 2.30 -0.04
N PHE A 39 -1.88 1.17 -0.73
CA PHE A 39 -2.96 0.23 -0.47
C PHE A 39 -2.36 -1.02 0.17
N ILE A 40 -2.89 -1.37 1.34
CA ILE A 40 -2.43 -2.51 2.12
C ILE A 40 -3.65 -3.40 2.36
N SER A 41 -3.57 -4.64 1.89
CA SER A 41 -4.62 -5.65 2.08
C SER A 41 -4.04 -6.85 2.82
N VAL A 42 -4.79 -7.35 3.80
CA VAL A 42 -4.44 -8.54 4.60
C VAL A 42 -5.63 -9.49 4.55
N TRP A 43 -5.36 -10.76 4.25
CA TRP A 43 -6.36 -11.81 4.29
C TRP A 43 -6.52 -12.35 5.72
N ASP A 44 -7.74 -12.33 6.25
CA ASP A 44 -8.10 -13.01 7.49
C ASP A 44 -8.78 -14.34 7.14
N ASP A 45 -8.07 -15.45 7.36
CA ASP A 45 -8.55 -16.79 7.01
C ASP A 45 -9.67 -17.30 7.92
N LYS A 46 -9.81 -16.74 9.13
CA LYS A 46 -10.80 -17.20 10.10
C LYS A 46 -12.20 -16.73 9.75
N VAL A 47 -12.31 -15.48 9.32
CA VAL A 47 -13.58 -14.89 8.87
C VAL A 47 -13.72 -14.89 7.35
N GLN A 48 -12.66 -15.23 6.61
CA GLN A 48 -12.60 -15.26 5.15
C GLN A 48 -12.87 -13.89 4.52
N GLU A 49 -12.24 -12.85 5.06
CA GLU A 49 -12.40 -11.48 4.61
C GLU A 49 -11.05 -10.79 4.34
N THR A 50 -11.09 -9.76 3.51
CA THR A 50 -9.93 -8.89 3.27
C THR A 50 -10.04 -7.64 4.14
N LEU A 51 -9.10 -7.47 5.07
CA LEU A 51 -8.88 -6.25 5.81
C LEU A 51 -8.03 -5.31 4.95
N LYS A 52 -8.43 -4.03 4.84
CA LYS A 52 -7.72 -3.07 4.00
C LYS A 52 -7.47 -1.74 4.69
N ILE A 53 -6.36 -1.12 4.33
CA ILE A 53 -6.02 0.26 4.68
C ILE A 53 -5.68 0.98 3.38
N ASP A 54 -6.49 1.99 3.06
CA ASP A 54 -6.33 2.83 1.88
C ASP A 54 -5.78 4.20 2.33
N LEU A 55 -4.52 4.49 1.98
CA LEU A 55 -3.83 5.73 2.37
C LEU A 55 -3.46 6.56 1.15
N TRP A 56 -3.66 7.87 1.25
CA TRP A 56 -3.08 8.86 0.35
C TRP A 56 -2.82 10.18 1.09
N THR A 57 -1.80 10.92 0.66
CA THR A 57 -1.54 12.25 1.20
C THR A 57 -2.52 13.26 0.64
N LYS A 58 -2.83 14.28 1.44
CA LYS A 58 -3.74 15.37 1.09
C LYS A 58 -3.35 16.10 -0.20
N ASP A 59 -2.06 16.19 -0.48
CA ASP A 59 -1.49 16.91 -1.61
C ASP A 59 -1.29 16.06 -2.86
N MET A 60 -1.69 14.78 -2.84
CA MET A 60 -1.62 13.93 -4.02
C MET A 60 -2.59 14.46 -5.10
N PRO A 61 -2.10 14.80 -6.31
CA PRO A 61 -2.96 15.29 -7.38
C PRO A 61 -3.97 14.23 -7.86
N LEU A 62 -5.16 14.67 -8.28
CA LEU A 62 -6.23 13.77 -8.71
C LEU A 62 -5.85 12.90 -9.92
N ASP A 63 -5.09 13.46 -10.87
CA ASP A 63 -4.56 12.72 -12.02
C ASP A 63 -3.60 11.61 -11.58
N GLN A 64 -2.75 11.85 -10.58
CA GLN A 64 -1.90 10.81 -10.00
C GLN A 64 -2.71 9.75 -9.25
N MET A 65 -3.80 10.14 -8.55
CA MET A 65 -4.70 9.18 -7.92
C MET A 65 -5.32 8.25 -8.98
N ASN A 66 -5.80 8.79 -10.09
CA ASN A 66 -6.36 8.01 -11.19
C ASN A 66 -5.33 7.04 -11.77
N VAL A 67 -4.09 7.50 -11.99
CA VAL A 67 -2.99 6.64 -12.46
C VAL A 67 -2.68 5.54 -11.44
N PHE A 68 -2.61 5.86 -10.15
CA PHE A 68 -2.35 4.88 -9.09
C PHE A 68 -3.42 3.78 -9.07
N PHE A 69 -4.70 4.15 -9.06
CA PHE A 69 -5.80 3.18 -9.12
C PHE A 69 -5.73 2.29 -10.37
N HIS A 70 -5.56 2.89 -11.55
CA HIS A 70 -5.45 2.14 -12.80
C HIS A 70 -4.30 1.13 -12.76
N GLN A 71 -3.09 1.58 -12.37
CA GLN A 71 -1.91 0.72 -12.31
C GLN A 71 -2.08 -0.40 -11.30
N THR A 72 -2.68 -0.12 -10.14
CA THR A 72 -2.95 -1.15 -9.12
C THR A 72 -3.92 -2.20 -9.64
N LEU A 73 -5.03 -1.81 -10.29
CA LEU A 73 -6.01 -2.76 -10.83
C LEU A 73 -5.43 -3.66 -11.93
N VAL A 74 -4.64 -3.08 -12.84
CA VAL A 74 -3.92 -3.85 -13.87
C VAL A 74 -2.95 -4.84 -13.21
N SER A 75 -2.13 -4.36 -12.27
CA SER A 75 -1.16 -5.20 -11.57
C SER A 75 -1.81 -6.32 -10.76
N MET A 76 -2.98 -6.07 -10.15
CA MET A 76 -3.76 -7.08 -9.44
C MET A 76 -4.27 -8.17 -10.40
N SER A 77 -4.76 -7.78 -11.57
CA SER A 77 -5.21 -8.72 -12.61
C SER A 77 -4.06 -9.61 -13.06
N ASP A 78 -2.89 -9.02 -13.35
CA ASP A 78 -1.70 -9.76 -13.73
C ASP A 78 -1.21 -10.69 -12.60
N THR A 79 -1.29 -10.23 -11.35
CA THR A 79 -0.91 -11.02 -10.19
C THR A 79 -1.82 -12.22 -10.01
N PHE A 80 -3.14 -12.01 -10.13
CA PHE A 80 -4.11 -13.10 -10.06
C PHE A 80 -3.83 -14.15 -11.13
N LEU A 81 -3.68 -13.73 -12.39
CA LEU A 81 -3.35 -14.61 -13.52
C LEU A 81 -2.12 -15.47 -13.23
N ARG A 82 -1.01 -14.84 -12.83
CA ARG A 82 0.25 -15.54 -12.52
C ARG A 82 0.12 -16.49 -11.32
N SER A 83 -0.64 -16.10 -10.30
CA SER A 83 -0.81 -16.90 -9.08
C SER A 83 -1.72 -18.11 -9.28
N THR A 84 -2.72 -18.02 -10.17
CA THR A 84 -3.66 -19.11 -10.39
C THR A 84 -3.39 -19.92 -11.65
N GLN A 85 -2.54 -19.44 -12.56
CA GLN A 85 -2.26 -20.06 -13.87
C GLN A 85 -3.53 -20.30 -14.72
N ASN A 86 -4.54 -19.44 -14.59
CA ASN A 86 -5.78 -19.50 -15.38
C ASN A 86 -5.64 -18.73 -16.70
#